data_AF-A0A0F4YI25-F1
#
_entry.id   AF-A0A0F4YI25-F1
#
_cell.length_a   1.000
_cell.length_b   1.000
_cell.length_c   1.000
_cell.angle_alpha   90.00
_cell.angle_beta   90.00
_cell.angle_gamma   90.00
#
_symmetry.space_group_name_H-M   'P 1'
#
loop_
_entity.id
_entity.type
_entity.pdbx_description
1 polymer ?
#
loop_
_entity_poly.entity_id
_entity_poly.type
_entity_poly.pdbx_seq_one_letter_code
_entity_poly.pdbx_strand_id
1 'polypeptide(L)'
;MESTTEPIAIVGMACRLPGAVTSPASLWQLLRDGRCAQGHAPPSRFSTQGWTRSDNHARAGYFLNDDIRAFDHDFFGILAAEAAYMDPQQRLLLEVVYECFESAGVRLDQVSGSDTGCYVGNFTYDYPVMQSKDAEFLHRYSATGMGATILSNRISHTFNMTGPRWESTPVAAPIAPR
;
A
#
# COMPACT_ATOMS: atom_id res chain seq x y z
N MET A 1 -6.00 -39.36 -5.57
CA MET A 1 -6.83 -38.15 -5.50
C MET A 1 -6.28 -37.19 -6.52
N GLU A 2 -6.92 -37.14 -7.68
CA GLU A 2 -6.52 -36.27 -8.77
C GLU A 2 -6.88 -34.84 -8.33
N SER A 3 -5.87 -34.04 -7.96
CA SER A 3 -6.08 -32.62 -7.67
C SER A 3 -6.36 -31.94 -9.00
N THR A 4 -7.62 -31.90 -9.40
CA THR A 4 -8.05 -31.01 -10.47
C THR A 4 -7.75 -29.59 -10.00
N THR A 5 -6.70 -28.98 -10.55
CA THR A 5 -6.39 -27.57 -10.33
C THR A 5 -7.53 -26.76 -10.92
N GLU A 6 -8.47 -26.39 -10.06
CA GLU A 6 -9.53 -25.45 -10.40
C GLU A 6 -8.89 -24.10 -10.78
N PRO A 7 -9.22 -23.54 -11.96
CA PRO A 7 -8.75 -22.21 -12.34
C PRO A 7 -9.28 -21.14 -11.38
N ILE A 8 -8.43 -20.20 -10.99
CA ILE A 8 -8.83 -19.08 -10.13
C ILE A 8 -9.19 -17.86 -10.99
N ALA A 9 -10.41 -17.35 -10.84
CA ALA A 9 -10.86 -16.17 -11.55
C ALA A 9 -10.39 -14.87 -10.86
N ILE A 10 -9.89 -13.93 -11.65
CA ILE A 10 -9.65 -12.54 -11.20
C ILE A 10 -10.93 -11.76 -11.48
N VAL A 11 -11.68 -11.45 -10.42
CA VAL A 11 -13.01 -10.81 -10.53
C VAL A 11 -12.98 -9.30 -10.34
N GLY A 12 -11.91 -8.75 -9.76
CA GLY A 12 -11.74 -7.31 -9.53
C GLY A 12 -10.27 -6.93 -9.43
N MET A 13 -9.97 -5.66 -9.73
CA MET A 13 -8.64 -5.08 -9.69
C MET A 13 -8.72 -3.59 -9.39
N ALA A 14 -7.80 -3.11 -8.55
CA ALA A 14 -7.58 -1.69 -8.31
C ALA A 14 -6.07 -1.43 -8.13
N CYS A 15 -5.62 -0.21 -8.43
CA CYS A 15 -4.22 0.15 -8.27
C CYS A 15 -4.02 1.65 -8.10
N ARG A 16 -2.96 2.00 -7.34
CA ARG A 16 -2.38 3.35 -7.29
C ARG A 16 -0.95 3.25 -7.78
N LEU A 17 -0.64 3.92 -8.88
CA LEU A 17 0.65 3.85 -9.52
C LEU A 17 1.12 5.25 -9.98
N PRO A 18 2.44 5.41 -10.19
CA PRO A 18 3.01 6.65 -10.74
C PRO A 18 2.40 7.04 -12.09
N GLY A 19 2.42 8.34 -12.40
CA GLY A 19 1.94 8.85 -13.70
C GLY A 19 0.43 9.11 -13.73
N ALA A 20 -0.14 9.50 -12.60
CA ALA A 20 -1.57 9.72 -12.38
C ALA A 20 -2.44 8.49 -12.68
N VAL A 21 -1.91 7.30 -12.37
CA VAL A 21 -2.62 6.04 -12.54
C VAL A 21 -3.36 5.71 -11.24
N THR A 22 -4.67 5.84 -11.27
CA THR A 22 -5.56 5.57 -10.13
C THR A 22 -6.49 4.38 -10.35
N SER A 23 -6.42 3.74 -11.53
CA SER A 23 -7.26 2.59 -11.88
C SER A 23 -6.60 1.69 -12.94
N PRO A 24 -7.02 0.42 -13.07
CA PRO A 24 -6.55 -0.45 -14.16
C PRO A 24 -6.79 0.14 -15.55
N ALA A 25 -7.87 0.91 -15.75
CA ALA A 25 -8.14 1.58 -17.01
C ALA A 25 -7.11 2.68 -17.32
N SER A 26 -6.74 3.49 -16.31
CA SER A 26 -5.69 4.50 -16.46
C SER A 26 -4.30 3.89 -16.66
N LEU A 27 -4.03 2.74 -16.02
CA LEU A 27 -2.81 1.96 -16.25
C LEU A 27 -2.76 1.49 -17.71
N TRP A 28 -3.85 0.93 -18.22
CA TRP A 28 -3.94 0.48 -19.60
C TRP A 28 -3.69 1.61 -20.60
N GLN A 29 -4.26 2.80 -20.36
CA GLN A 29 -4.01 3.97 -21.20
C GLN A 29 -2.54 4.38 -21.18
N LEU A 30 -1.90 4.42 -20.00
CA LEU A 30 -0.48 4.74 -19.89
C LEU A 30 0.40 3.76 -20.69
N LEU A 31 0.12 2.46 -20.58
CA LEU A 31 0.84 1.40 -21.29
C LEU A 31 0.62 1.48 -22.80
N ARG A 32 -0.63 1.64 -23.24
CA ARG A 32 -1.01 1.75 -24.64
C ARG A 32 -0.35 2.96 -25.31
N ASP A 33 -0.28 4.07 -24.59
CA ASP A 33 0.29 5.33 -25.09
C ASP A 33 1.83 5.36 -24.96
N GLY A 34 2.46 4.32 -24.37
CA GLY A 34 3.90 4.19 -24.23
C GLY A 34 4.56 5.27 -23.36
N ARG A 35 3.81 5.86 -22.42
CA ARG A 35 4.28 7.00 -21.63
C ARG A 35 5.14 6.54 -20.44
N CYS A 36 6.23 7.25 -20.20
CA CYS A 36 7.05 7.07 -19.01
C CYS A 36 6.48 7.88 -17.84
N ALA A 37 6.23 7.22 -16.71
CA ALA A 37 5.72 7.85 -15.48
C ALA A 37 6.82 8.45 -14.59
N GLN A 38 8.05 8.55 -15.09
CA GLN A 38 9.17 9.09 -14.32
C GLN A 38 8.94 10.58 -14.06
N GLY A 39 9.06 10.98 -12.80
CA GLY A 39 8.90 12.35 -12.35
C GLY A 39 10.00 12.76 -11.37
N HIS A 40 9.93 13.99 -10.90
CA HIS A 40 10.84 14.50 -9.87
C HIS A 40 10.29 14.19 -8.48
N ALA A 41 11.20 14.06 -7.51
CA ALA A 41 10.84 13.88 -6.11
C ALA A 41 9.96 15.07 -5.64
N PRO A 42 8.79 14.81 -5.01
CA PRO A 42 7.93 15.88 -4.53
C PRO A 42 8.66 16.72 -3.46
N PRO A 43 8.71 18.06 -3.62
CA PRO A 43 9.37 18.95 -2.64
C PRO A 43 8.77 18.85 -1.22
N SER A 44 7.48 18.50 -1.13
CA SER A 44 6.76 18.28 0.14
C SER A 44 7.17 17.00 0.86
N ARG A 45 7.95 16.11 0.23
CA ARG A 45 8.46 14.86 0.81
C ARG A 45 9.97 14.84 0.97
N PHE A 46 10.69 15.44 0.03
CA PHE A 46 12.15 15.45 0.03
C PHE A 46 12.65 16.90 -0.06
N SER A 47 13.32 17.37 1.00
CA SER A 47 14.05 18.64 0.94
C SER A 47 15.19 18.50 -0.05
N THR A 48 15.21 19.35 -1.08
CA THR A 48 16.33 19.45 -2.01
C THR A 48 17.54 20.18 -1.40
N GLN A 49 17.35 20.90 -0.30
CA GLN A 49 18.42 21.53 0.47
C GLN A 49 18.94 20.56 1.54
N GLY A 50 20.22 20.20 1.45
CA GLY A 50 20.92 19.30 2.40
C GLY A 50 21.42 17.99 1.81
N TRP A 51 21.02 17.64 0.57
CA TRP A 51 21.61 16.52 -0.17
C TRP A 51 22.92 16.96 -0.83
N THR A 52 23.96 17.19 -0.03
CA THR A 52 25.31 17.61 -0.48
C THR A 52 26.31 16.45 -0.56
N ARG A 53 25.86 15.19 -0.65
CA ARG A 53 26.74 14.11 -1.13
C ARG A 53 26.61 14.00 -2.64
N SER A 54 27.74 14.10 -3.30
CA SER A 54 28.02 14.05 -4.75
C SER A 54 27.57 12.78 -5.47
N ASP A 55 26.73 11.96 -4.84
CA ASP A 55 26.42 10.62 -5.28
C ASP A 55 24.97 10.70 -5.76
N ASN A 56 24.81 10.77 -7.09
CA ASN A 56 23.56 10.98 -7.86
C ASN A 56 22.43 9.99 -7.52
N HIS A 57 21.85 10.08 -6.34
CA HIS A 57 20.67 9.33 -5.95
C HIS A 57 19.42 10.06 -6.49
N ALA A 58 19.18 9.83 -7.78
CA ALA A 58 17.93 9.98 -8.52
C ALA A 58 17.15 11.30 -8.33
N ARG A 59 17.56 12.35 -9.07
CA ARG A 59 16.69 13.52 -9.33
C ARG A 59 15.35 13.15 -9.97
N ALA A 60 15.28 11.97 -10.59
CA ALA A 60 14.12 11.43 -11.28
C ALA A 60 13.79 10.03 -10.75
N GLY A 61 12.54 9.80 -10.35
CA GLY A 61 12.04 8.56 -9.79
C GLY A 61 10.56 8.36 -10.12
N TYR A 62 9.92 7.42 -9.44
CA TYR A 62 8.52 7.11 -9.66
C TYR A 62 7.74 7.39 -8.38
N PHE A 63 6.82 8.35 -8.44
CA PHE A 63 6.11 8.84 -7.28
C PHE A 63 4.62 8.85 -7.57
N LEU A 64 3.82 8.50 -6.56
CA LEU A 64 2.39 8.75 -6.59
C LEU A 64 2.15 10.27 -6.69
N ASN A 65 1.22 10.64 -7.55
CA ASN A 65 0.83 12.02 -7.77
C ASN A 65 -0.05 12.55 -6.63
N ASP A 66 -0.86 11.66 -6.05
CA ASP A 66 -1.79 12.01 -4.97
C ASP A 66 -1.06 12.26 -3.65
N ASP A 67 -1.68 13.05 -2.77
CA ASP A 67 -1.14 13.29 -1.44
C ASP A 67 -1.28 12.02 -0.58
N ILE A 68 -0.15 11.36 -0.35
CA ILE A 68 -0.06 10.15 0.48
C ILE A 68 -0.45 10.38 1.95
N ARG A 69 -0.63 11.64 2.37
CA ARG A 69 -1.13 11.99 3.71
C ARG A 69 -2.65 12.02 3.78
N ALA A 70 -3.32 12.25 2.64
CA ALA A 70 -4.77 12.23 2.56
C ALA A 70 -5.28 10.80 2.76
N PHE A 71 -6.32 10.67 3.57
CA PHE A 71 -6.97 9.40 3.88
C PHE A 71 -8.34 9.67 4.50
N ASP A 72 -9.38 9.02 3.98
CA ASP A 72 -10.74 9.13 4.52
C ASP A 72 -10.90 8.24 5.77
N HIS A 73 -10.40 8.72 6.90
CA HIS A 73 -10.40 7.95 8.14
C HIS A 73 -11.82 7.66 8.66
N ASP A 74 -12.78 8.57 8.43
CA ASP A 74 -14.15 8.42 8.90
C ASP A 74 -14.88 7.31 8.16
N PHE A 75 -14.65 7.18 6.84
CA PHE A 75 -15.19 6.08 6.05
C PHE A 75 -14.76 4.70 6.58
N PHE A 76 -13.51 4.56 7.00
CA PHE A 76 -12.98 3.29 7.55
C PHE A 76 -13.20 3.14 9.07
N GLY A 77 -13.88 4.08 9.73
CA GLY A 77 -14.11 4.04 11.18
C GLY A 77 -12.82 4.16 12.01
N ILE A 78 -11.80 4.82 11.47
CA ILE A 78 -10.50 5.02 12.11
C ILE A 78 -10.46 6.42 12.75
N LEU A 79 -9.99 6.50 14.00
CA LEU A 79 -9.82 7.77 14.69
C LEU A 79 -8.80 8.65 13.97
N ALA A 80 -9.06 9.95 13.85
CA ALA A 80 -8.11 10.90 13.25
C ALA A 80 -6.70 10.84 13.88
N ALA A 81 -6.65 10.67 15.21
CA ALA A 81 -5.40 10.49 15.95
C ALA A 81 -4.69 9.17 15.64
N GLU A 82 -5.41 8.10 15.28
CA GLU A 82 -4.78 6.85 14.82
C GLU A 82 -4.28 7.02 13.38
N ALA A 83 -5.13 7.56 12.49
CA ALA A 83 -4.81 7.80 11.10
C ALA A 83 -3.54 8.64 10.93
N ALA A 84 -3.31 9.64 11.78
CA ALA A 84 -2.10 10.47 11.74
C ALA A 84 -0.78 9.66 11.86
N TYR A 85 -0.78 8.56 12.63
CA TYR A 85 0.41 7.74 12.89
C TYR A 85 0.43 6.42 12.10
N MET A 86 -0.57 6.16 11.26
CA MET A 86 -0.60 4.99 10.37
C MET A 86 0.40 5.14 9.23
N ASP A 87 1.09 4.07 8.84
CA ASP A 87 1.87 4.04 7.61
C ASP A 87 0.99 4.40 6.40
N PRO A 88 1.39 5.37 5.55
CA PRO A 88 0.71 5.65 4.28
C PRO A 88 0.43 4.41 3.43
N GLN A 89 1.27 3.36 3.49
CA GLN A 89 1.02 2.09 2.82
C GLN A 89 -0.26 1.41 3.32
N GLN A 90 -0.53 1.43 4.63
CA GLN A 90 -1.77 0.87 5.20
C GLN A 90 -2.99 1.66 4.74
N ARG A 91 -2.90 2.99 4.73
CA ARG A 91 -3.98 3.89 4.33
C ARG A 91 -4.37 3.65 2.87
N LEU A 92 -3.38 3.70 1.97
CA LEU A 92 -3.59 3.45 0.55
C LEU A 92 -4.11 2.05 0.27
N LEU A 93 -3.64 1.04 1.01
CA LEU A 93 -4.08 -0.32 0.81
C LEU A 93 -5.55 -0.53 1.20
N LEU A 94 -6.04 0.17 2.24
CA LEU A 94 -7.47 0.14 2.59
C LEU A 94 -8.35 0.72 1.48
N GLU A 95 -7.96 1.86 0.91
CA GLU A 95 -8.66 2.48 -0.22
C GLU A 95 -8.64 1.57 -1.47
N VAL A 96 -7.47 1.04 -1.83
CA VAL A 96 -7.33 0.17 -3.01
C VAL A 96 -8.11 -1.14 -2.84
N VAL A 97 -8.16 -1.72 -1.64
CA VAL A 97 -8.98 -2.92 -1.41
C VAL A 97 -10.46 -2.61 -1.52
N TYR A 98 -10.92 -1.47 -1.01
CA TYR A 98 -12.30 -1.02 -1.19
C TYR A 98 -12.65 -0.87 -2.68
N GLU A 99 -11.83 -0.16 -3.44
CA GLU A 99 -12.01 0.00 -4.89
C GLU A 99 -11.98 -1.33 -5.66
N CYS A 100 -11.19 -2.30 -5.18
CA CYS A 100 -11.14 -3.63 -5.75
C CYS A 100 -12.49 -4.34 -5.60
N PHE A 101 -13.12 -4.26 -4.42
CA PHE A 101 -14.47 -4.79 -4.19
C PHE A 101 -15.50 -4.11 -5.08
N GLU A 102 -15.44 -2.78 -5.22
CA GLU A 102 -16.32 -2.05 -6.13
C GLU A 102 -16.14 -2.48 -7.59
N SER A 103 -14.90 -2.64 -8.04
CA SER A 103 -14.59 -3.10 -9.40
C SER A 103 -15.11 -4.51 -9.68
N ALA A 104 -15.17 -5.35 -8.64
CA ALA A 104 -15.71 -6.71 -8.72
C ALA A 104 -17.25 -6.74 -8.65
N GLY A 105 -17.91 -5.61 -8.39
CA GLY A 105 -19.35 -5.56 -8.13
C GLY A 105 -19.75 -6.28 -6.84
N VAL A 106 -18.81 -6.43 -5.90
CA VAL A 106 -19.03 -7.10 -4.61
C VAL A 106 -19.37 -6.04 -3.56
N ARG A 107 -20.47 -6.22 -2.85
CA ARG A 107 -20.87 -5.29 -1.79
C ARG A 107 -20.17 -5.65 -0.47
N LEU A 108 -19.89 -4.65 0.36
CA LEU A 108 -19.22 -4.85 1.64
C LEU A 108 -20.00 -5.77 2.61
N ASP A 109 -21.33 -5.77 2.56
CA ASP A 109 -22.17 -6.68 3.36
C ASP A 109 -22.04 -8.16 2.95
N GLN A 110 -21.56 -8.44 1.73
CA GLN A 110 -21.28 -9.81 1.27
C GLN A 110 -19.91 -10.31 1.75
N VAL A 111 -18.97 -9.40 2.02
CA VAL A 111 -17.61 -9.71 2.49
C VAL A 111 -17.55 -9.77 4.01
N SER A 112 -18.36 -8.96 4.70
CA SER A 112 -18.38 -8.95 6.15
C SER A 112 -18.86 -10.31 6.70
N GLY A 113 -17.98 -10.98 7.44
CA GLY A 113 -18.22 -12.28 8.06
C GLY A 113 -17.94 -13.48 7.16
N SER A 114 -17.48 -13.28 5.92
CA SER A 114 -17.14 -14.37 5.01
C SER A 114 -15.78 -15.01 5.34
N ASP A 115 -15.57 -16.23 4.85
CA ASP A 115 -14.27 -16.92 4.87
C ASP A 115 -13.35 -16.41 3.74
N THR A 116 -13.17 -15.09 3.68
CA THR A 116 -12.28 -14.45 2.70
C THR A 116 -10.88 -14.32 3.29
N GLY A 117 -9.89 -14.89 2.60
CA GLY A 117 -8.49 -14.75 2.97
C GLY A 117 -7.87 -13.43 2.49
N CYS A 118 -6.91 -12.91 3.24
CA CYS A 118 -6.16 -11.70 2.91
C CYS A 118 -4.65 -12.01 2.85
N TYR A 119 -4.05 -11.78 1.69
CA TYR A 119 -2.66 -12.06 1.41
C TYR A 119 -1.99 -10.77 0.91
N VAL A 120 -1.03 -10.26 1.68
CA VAL A 120 -0.33 -9.01 1.35
C VAL A 120 1.16 -9.26 1.19
N GLY A 121 1.76 -8.69 0.14
CA GLY A 121 3.21 -8.61 0.00
C GLY A 121 3.69 -7.21 0.37
N ASN A 122 4.64 -7.11 1.29
CA ASN A 122 5.27 -5.85 1.68
C ASN A 122 6.78 -6.02 1.85
N PHE A 123 7.56 -5.06 1.38
CA PHE A 123 9.02 -5.11 1.44
C PHE A 123 9.62 -3.99 2.30
N THR A 124 8.96 -2.84 2.35
CA THR A 124 9.54 -1.60 2.86
C THR A 124 9.12 -1.31 4.30
N TYR A 125 10.10 -0.91 5.12
CA TYR A 125 9.96 -0.53 6.53
C TYR A 125 10.41 0.92 6.79
N ASP A 126 10.37 1.77 5.77
CA ASP A 126 10.89 3.14 5.85
C ASP A 126 10.13 4.00 6.86
N TYR A 127 8.80 3.86 6.95
CA TYR A 127 7.97 4.65 7.85
C TYR A 127 8.24 4.36 9.34
N PRO A 128 8.31 3.09 9.80
CA PRO A 128 8.77 2.77 11.15
C PRO A 128 10.18 3.29 11.46
N VAL A 129 11.11 3.17 10.50
CA VAL A 129 12.46 3.72 10.67
C VAL A 129 12.42 5.24 10.82
N MET A 130 11.60 5.94 10.04
CA MET A 130 11.43 7.39 10.16
C MET A 130 10.84 7.81 11.51
N GLN A 131 9.80 7.14 12.02
CA GLN A 131 9.24 7.49 13.33
C GLN A 131 10.21 7.20 14.48
N SER A 132 11.01 6.13 14.39
CA SER A 132 11.99 5.80 15.41
C SER A 132 13.15 6.81 15.54
N LYS A 133 13.33 7.70 14.56
CA LYS A 133 14.37 8.75 14.61
C LYS A 133 14.07 9.83 15.64
N ASP A 134 12.82 9.99 16.02
CA ASP A 134 12.40 10.99 16.99
C ASP A 134 11.46 10.37 18.02
N ALA A 135 11.93 10.31 19.26
CA ALA A 135 11.20 9.68 20.36
C ALA A 135 9.88 10.40 20.67
N GLU A 136 9.75 11.69 20.35
CA GLU A 136 8.52 12.46 20.57
C GLU A 136 7.40 12.08 19.57
N PHE A 137 7.76 11.46 18.44
CA PHE A 137 6.80 10.95 17.45
C PHE A 137 6.27 9.55 17.76
N LEU A 138 6.79 8.88 18.80
CA LEU A 138 6.29 7.59 19.24
C LEU A 138 4.97 7.75 20.00
N HIS A 139 3.88 7.45 19.33
CA HIS A 139 2.54 7.49 19.90
C HIS A 139 2.04 6.07 20.21
N ARG A 140 1.02 5.93 21.08
CA ARG A 140 0.38 4.64 21.36
C ARG A 140 -0.16 3.92 20.10
N TYR A 141 -0.45 4.68 19.05
CA TYR A 141 -0.92 4.15 17.76
C TYR A 141 0.22 3.76 16.81
N SER A 142 1.48 4.09 17.11
CA SER A 142 2.62 3.72 16.25
C SER A 142 2.79 2.20 16.13
N ALA A 143 2.50 1.44 17.20
CA ALA A 143 2.56 -0.02 17.18
C ALA A 143 1.57 -0.63 16.17
N THR A 144 0.32 -0.16 16.17
CA THR A 144 -0.71 -0.60 15.22
C THR A 144 -0.61 0.11 13.87
N GLY A 145 0.14 1.20 13.76
CA GLY A 145 0.35 1.93 12.52
C GLY A 145 1.46 1.34 11.63
N MET A 146 2.31 0.45 12.15
CA MET A 146 3.59 0.09 11.52
C MET A 146 4.02 -1.37 11.67
N GLY A 147 3.32 -2.15 12.50
CA GLY A 147 3.66 -3.56 12.65
C GLY A 147 3.61 -4.28 11.30
N ALA A 148 4.61 -5.12 11.04
CA ALA A 148 4.74 -5.89 9.81
C ALA A 148 3.41 -6.53 9.42
N THR A 149 2.86 -7.37 10.29
CA THR A 149 1.62 -8.13 10.05
C THR A 149 0.34 -7.30 10.05
N ILE A 150 0.42 -5.98 10.28
CA ILE A 150 -0.78 -5.16 10.43
C ILE A 150 -1.45 -4.90 9.08
N LEU A 151 -0.73 -4.92 7.95
CA LEU A 151 -1.34 -4.67 6.65
C LEU A 151 -2.48 -5.67 6.37
N SER A 152 -2.19 -6.97 6.36
CA SER A 152 -3.20 -8.01 6.14
C SER A 152 -4.27 -8.08 7.24
N ASN A 153 -3.85 -7.91 8.50
CA ASN A 153 -4.75 -7.95 9.65
C ASN A 153 -5.73 -6.79 9.68
N ARG A 154 -5.28 -5.57 9.35
CA ARG A 154 -6.12 -4.36 9.37
C ARG A 154 -7.16 -4.41 8.26
N ILE A 155 -6.80 -4.87 7.06
CA ILE A 155 -7.77 -5.06 5.97
C ILE A 155 -8.86 -6.04 6.42
N SER A 156 -8.44 -7.18 6.95
CA SER A 156 -9.38 -8.20 7.44
C SER A 156 -10.25 -7.70 8.59
N HIS A 157 -9.68 -6.93 9.51
CA HIS A 157 -10.45 -6.32 10.60
C HIS A 157 -11.45 -5.28 10.09
N THR A 158 -11.04 -4.42 9.16
CA THR A 158 -11.87 -3.32 8.63
C THR A 158 -13.05 -3.83 7.83
N PHE A 159 -12.85 -4.89 7.02
CA PHE A 159 -13.89 -5.51 6.22
C PHE A 159 -14.52 -6.75 6.87
N ASN A 160 -14.19 -7.02 8.14
CA ASN A 160 -14.68 -8.17 8.92
C ASN A 160 -14.52 -9.54 8.22
N MET A 161 -13.37 -9.77 7.58
CA MET A 161 -13.05 -11.04 6.92
C MET A 161 -12.51 -12.06 7.93
N THR A 162 -13.00 -13.30 7.86
CA THR A 162 -12.68 -14.36 8.84
C THR A 162 -11.65 -15.38 8.37
N GLY A 163 -11.27 -15.32 7.09
CA GLY A 163 -10.36 -16.29 6.49
C GLY A 163 -8.89 -16.12 6.86
N PRO A 164 -8.00 -16.90 6.22
CA PRO A 164 -6.57 -16.87 6.47
C PRO A 164 -5.96 -15.50 6.21
N ARG A 165 -5.03 -15.10 7.08
CA ARG A 165 -4.31 -13.83 6.97
C ARG A 165 -2.84 -14.12 6.85
N TRP A 166 -2.23 -13.62 5.78
CA TRP A 166 -0.82 -13.86 5.51
C TRP A 166 -0.15 -12.61 5.00
N GLU A 167 1.09 -12.45 5.44
CA GLU A 167 1.96 -11.42 4.93
C GLU A 167 3.31 -12.01 4.53
N SER A 168 3.77 -11.64 3.35
CA SER A 168 5.09 -12.03 2.85
C SER A 168 5.97 -10.80 2.74
N THR A 169 7.09 -10.82 3.46
CA THR A 169 8.23 -9.95 3.18
C THR A 169 9.26 -10.76 2.41
N PRO A 170 9.47 -10.49 1.12
CA PRO A 170 10.54 -11.16 0.40
C PRO A 170 11.87 -10.77 1.03
N VAL A 171 12.60 -11.75 1.54
CA VAL A 171 14.01 -11.57 1.90
C VAL A 171 14.76 -11.41 0.59
N ALA A 172 15.41 -10.26 0.38
CA ALA A 172 16.25 -10.05 -0.79
C ALA A 172 17.26 -11.19 -0.89
N ALA A 173 17.20 -11.97 -1.98
CA ALA A 173 18.21 -12.98 -2.25
C ALA A 173 19.58 -12.28 -2.30
N PRO A 174 20.64 -12.83 -1.68
CA PRO A 174 21.96 -12.24 -1.76
C PRO A 174 22.34 -12.09 -3.23
N ILE A 175 22.60 -10.86 -3.64
CA ILE A 175 23.05 -10.55 -4.99
C ILE A 175 24.42 -11.23 -5.12
N ALA A 176 24.48 -12.30 -5.90
CA ALA A 176 25.74 -12.99 -6.15
C ALA A 176 26.74 -11.99 -6.77
N PRO A 177 27.97 -11.90 -6.25
CA PRO A 177 28.99 -11.08 -6.91
C PRO A 177 29.20 -11.63 -8.33
N ARG A 178 29.17 -10.73 -9.31
CA ARG A 178 29.53 -11.03 -10.70
C ARG A 178 31.00 -11.42 -10.83
#